data_AF-A0A817M868-F1
#
_entry.id   AF-A0A817M868-F1
#
_cell.length_a   1.000
_cell.length_b   1.000
_cell.length_c   1.000
_cell.angle_alpha   90.00
_cell.angle_beta   90.00
_cell.angle_gamma   90.00
#
_symmetry.space_group_name_H-M   'P 1'
#
loop_
_entity.id
_entity.type
_entity.pdbx_description
1 polymer ?
#
loop_
_entity_poly.entity_id
_entity_poly.type
_entity_poly.pdbx_seq_one_letter_code
_entity_poly.pdbx_strand_id
1 'polypeptide(L)'
;MLLEFNNNINKEKHIDQLLEAYRSPFWIEEHQRFIECLWIESINEKLFCLYSLPYSFESIPGSVSQPSYRAKLACPSQIKFSYDHVHNLLYDSSLFTNTEFSHIQFNHIKDLKIKLPFDDKFFSIILNFDYLLSLTLSHLNHYSSQLQSLFDKIPHLLSLKFQSWSTKDMPPFDIKCSSVRYLDIQGFDATHNRHCFNIRQLTNIPSILELVYMMKNLRTLYITYFPDSRSHQPDVVDLIRHFAPPTTIVTRKYYGYITIRL
;
A
#
# COMPACT_ATOMS: atom_id res chain seq x y z
N MET A 1 -22.32 -3.51 -5.76
CA MET A 1 -23.75 -3.93 -5.70
C MET A 1 -23.90 -4.86 -4.50
N LEU A 2 -24.88 -4.63 -3.64
CA LEU A 2 -25.20 -5.52 -2.50
C LEU A 2 -26.45 -6.33 -2.87
N LEU A 3 -26.39 -7.65 -2.69
CA LEU A 3 -27.51 -8.55 -2.98
C LEU A 3 -27.88 -9.32 -1.71
N GLU A 4 -29.12 -9.20 -1.25
CA GLU A 4 -29.67 -10.00 -0.15
C GLU A 4 -30.21 -11.33 -0.70
N PHE A 5 -29.82 -12.46 -0.11
CA PHE A 5 -30.22 -13.79 -0.57
C PHE A 5 -30.92 -14.62 0.51
N ASN A 6 -31.86 -15.45 0.04
CA ASN A 6 -32.68 -16.35 0.86
C ASN A 6 -31.83 -17.52 1.41
N ASN A 7 -32.03 -17.88 2.69
CA ASN A 7 -31.16 -18.79 3.45
C ASN A 7 -31.09 -20.25 2.96
N ASN A 8 -31.91 -20.64 1.98
CA ASN A 8 -32.09 -22.04 1.56
C ASN A 8 -31.31 -22.47 0.30
N ILE A 9 -30.52 -21.60 -0.32
CA ILE A 9 -29.86 -21.92 -1.59
C ILE A 9 -28.37 -22.27 -1.39
N ASN A 10 -27.88 -23.26 -2.15
CA ASN A 10 -26.45 -23.57 -2.25
C ASN A 10 -25.68 -22.33 -2.74
N LYS A 11 -24.98 -21.69 -1.80
CA LYS A 11 -24.31 -20.39 -1.96
C LYS A 11 -23.24 -20.43 -3.05
N GLU A 12 -22.47 -21.51 -3.11
CA GLU A 12 -21.41 -21.67 -4.12
C GLU A 12 -21.98 -21.65 -5.54
N LYS A 13 -23.11 -22.33 -5.75
CA LYS A 13 -23.78 -22.37 -7.04
C LYS A 13 -24.25 -20.99 -7.50
N HIS A 14 -24.72 -20.15 -6.58
CA HIS A 14 -25.13 -18.77 -6.91
C HIS A 14 -23.94 -17.90 -7.29
N ILE A 15 -22.84 -17.98 -6.54
CA ILE A 15 -21.60 -17.27 -6.87
C ILE A 15 -21.11 -17.71 -8.24
N ASP A 16 -21.14 -19.02 -8.51
CA ASP A 16 -20.71 -19.56 -9.81
C ASP A 16 -21.59 -19.05 -10.94
N GLN A 17 -22.92 -19.08 -10.79
CA GLN A 17 -23.85 -18.54 -11.80
C GLN A 17 -23.63 -17.04 -12.04
N LEU A 18 -23.42 -16.28 -10.97
CA LEU A 18 -23.19 -14.84 -11.05
C LEU A 18 -21.87 -14.54 -11.78
N LEU A 19 -20.79 -15.22 -11.41
CA LEU A 19 -19.49 -15.06 -12.06
C LEU A 19 -19.51 -15.53 -13.51
N GLU A 20 -20.26 -16.58 -13.82
CA GLU A 20 -20.43 -17.07 -15.19
C GLU A 20 -21.03 -16.01 -16.12
N ALA A 21 -21.98 -15.21 -15.62
CA ALA A 21 -22.53 -14.08 -16.38
C ALA A 21 -21.47 -13.00 -16.72
N TYR A 22 -20.38 -12.94 -15.94
CA TYR A 22 -19.25 -12.04 -16.17
C TYR A 22 -18.07 -12.71 -16.88
N ARG A 23 -18.14 -14.01 -17.20
CA ARG A 23 -17.11 -14.74 -17.96
C ARG A 23 -17.25 -14.58 -19.48
N SER A 24 -17.83 -13.48 -19.95
CA SER A 24 -18.03 -13.24 -21.39
C SER A 24 -16.82 -12.52 -22.02
N PRO A 25 -16.59 -12.69 -23.34
CA PRO A 25 -15.56 -11.94 -24.07
C PRO A 25 -15.71 -10.42 -23.92
N PHE A 26 -16.95 -9.92 -23.84
CA PHE A 26 -17.24 -8.52 -23.58
C PHE A 26 -16.56 -8.03 -22.29
N TRP A 27 -16.67 -8.76 -21.18
CA TRP A 27 -16.07 -8.32 -19.92
C TRP A 27 -14.57 -8.57 -19.87
N ILE A 28 -14.10 -9.72 -20.32
CA ILE A 28 -12.71 -10.15 -20.15
C ILE A 28 -11.80 -9.57 -21.24
N GLU A 29 -12.17 -9.69 -22.51
CA GLU A 29 -11.30 -9.33 -23.64
C GLU A 29 -11.47 -7.86 -24.03
N GLU A 30 -12.71 -7.41 -24.23
CA GLU A 30 -12.99 -6.05 -24.70
C GLU A 30 -12.78 -5.01 -23.58
N HIS A 31 -13.28 -5.31 -22.37
CA HIS A 31 -13.26 -4.35 -21.25
C HIS A 31 -12.15 -4.61 -20.24
N GLN A 32 -11.49 -5.77 -20.29
CA GLN A 32 -10.45 -6.17 -19.35
C GLN A 32 -10.88 -5.94 -17.89
N ARG A 33 -12.10 -6.35 -17.55
CA ARG A 33 -12.67 -6.27 -16.21
C ARG A 33 -12.89 -7.67 -15.67
N PHE A 34 -12.34 -7.95 -14.50
CA PHE A 34 -12.73 -9.15 -13.77
C PHE A 34 -13.72 -8.79 -12.70
N ILE A 35 -14.74 -9.64 -12.57
CA ILE A 35 -15.57 -9.59 -11.39
C ILE A 35 -15.01 -10.55 -10.35
N GLU A 36 -14.63 -9.98 -9.22
CA GLU A 36 -14.38 -10.71 -7.99
C GLU A 36 -15.65 -10.67 -7.15
N CYS A 37 -16.11 -11.84 -6.71
CA CYS A 37 -17.17 -11.93 -5.73
C CYS A 37 -16.54 -12.24 -4.38
N LEU A 38 -16.62 -11.30 -3.43
CA LEU A 38 -16.30 -11.52 -2.03
C LEU A 38 -17.57 -11.86 -1.28
N TRP A 39 -17.48 -12.88 -0.44
CA TRP A 39 -18.53 -13.20 0.52
C TRP A 39 -18.02 -12.94 1.93
N ILE A 40 -18.76 -12.10 2.66
CA ILE A 40 -18.53 -11.75 4.06
C ILE A 40 -19.63 -12.40 4.89
N GLU A 41 -19.26 -13.33 5.77
CA GLU A 41 -20.18 -13.92 6.74
C GLU A 41 -19.84 -13.38 8.12
N SER A 42 -20.66 -12.45 8.61
CA SER A 42 -20.62 -11.98 9.99
C SER A 42 -21.75 -12.61 10.81
N ILE A 43 -21.70 -12.44 12.13
CA ILE A 43 -22.72 -12.99 13.05
C ILE A 43 -24.14 -12.51 12.68
N ASN A 44 -24.27 -11.30 12.14
CA ASN A 44 -25.56 -10.66 11.89
C ASN A 44 -25.89 -10.44 10.41
N GLU A 45 -24.89 -10.44 9.53
CA GLU A 45 -25.06 -10.07 8.13
C GLU A 45 -24.25 -10.99 7.21
N LYS A 46 -24.87 -11.33 6.07
CA LYS A 46 -24.23 -12.02 4.95
C LYS A 46 -24.19 -11.05 3.78
N LEU A 47 -23.00 -10.61 3.43
CA LEU A 47 -22.81 -9.64 2.34
C LEU A 47 -22.08 -10.31 1.18
N PHE A 48 -22.62 -10.15 -0.02
CA PHE A 48 -21.91 -10.39 -1.27
C PHE A 48 -21.48 -9.05 -1.85
N CYS A 49 -20.20 -8.93 -2.13
CA CYS A 49 -19.62 -7.76 -2.74
C CYS A 49 -19.01 -8.16 -4.08
N LEU A 50 -19.52 -7.56 -5.16
CA LEU A 50 -18.93 -7.67 -6.49
C LEU A 50 -18.00 -6.49 -6.75
N TYR A 51 -16.77 -6.80 -7.17
CA TYR A 51 -15.75 -5.82 -7.49
C TYR A 51 -15.29 -6.01 -8.92
N SER A 52 -15.08 -4.91 -9.63
CA SER A 52 -14.36 -4.93 -10.90
C SER A 52 -12.87 -4.70 -10.65
N LEU A 53 -12.05 -5.74 -10.73
CA LEU A 53 -10.60 -5.61 -10.85
C LEU A 53 -10.25 -5.14 -12.27
N PRO A 54 -9.09 -4.49 -12.47
CA PRO A 54 -7.99 -4.22 -11.52
C PRO A 54 -8.05 -2.87 -10.81
N TYR A 55 -9.20 -2.18 -10.80
CA TYR A 55 -9.29 -0.83 -10.27
C TYR A 55 -9.12 -0.81 -8.74
N SER A 56 -8.23 0.07 -8.28
CA SER A 56 -7.96 0.33 -6.87
C SER A 56 -9.18 0.96 -6.20
N PHE A 57 -9.88 0.20 -5.35
CA PHE A 57 -10.65 0.83 -4.30
C PHE A 57 -9.65 1.30 -3.23
N GLU A 58 -9.46 2.61 -3.11
CA GLU A 58 -8.65 3.20 -2.02
C GLU A 58 -9.16 2.80 -0.62
N SER A 59 -10.39 2.29 -0.55
CA SER A 59 -10.99 1.73 0.64
C SER A 59 -11.82 0.48 0.30
N ILE A 60 -11.24 -0.71 0.44
CA ILE A 60 -12.07 -1.82 0.93
C ILE A 60 -12.44 -1.42 2.37
N PRO A 61 -13.73 -1.34 2.74
CA PRO A 61 -14.12 -0.98 4.11
C PRO A 61 -13.56 -2.03 5.09
N GLY A 62 -12.50 -1.68 5.83
CA GLY A 62 -11.78 -2.57 6.74
C GLY A 62 -10.88 -3.56 5.98
N SER A 63 -9.60 -3.73 6.28
CA SER A 63 -9.13 -4.41 7.49
C SER A 63 -10.16 -5.38 8.10
N VAL A 64 -10.85 -6.17 7.28
CA VAL A 64 -11.63 -7.26 7.83
C VAL A 64 -10.72 -8.48 7.92
N SER A 65 -10.00 -8.54 9.02
CA SER A 65 -9.17 -9.67 9.45
C SER A 65 -10.03 -10.86 9.90
N GLN A 66 -11.14 -11.16 9.18
CA GLN A 66 -11.97 -12.32 9.47
C GLN A 66 -11.57 -13.51 8.58
N PRO A 67 -11.50 -14.73 9.12
CA PRO A 67 -10.91 -15.88 8.44
C PRO A 67 -11.80 -16.57 7.39
N SER A 68 -12.93 -16.01 6.97
CA SER A 68 -13.94 -16.70 6.14
C SER A 68 -14.19 -16.06 4.77
N TYR A 69 -13.19 -15.41 4.16
CA TYR A 69 -13.31 -14.91 2.78
C TYR A 69 -13.11 -16.04 1.77
N ARG A 70 -14.04 -16.14 0.83
CA ARG A 70 -13.82 -16.86 -0.42
C ARG A 70 -13.99 -15.88 -1.57
N ALA A 71 -12.92 -15.71 -2.34
CA ALA A 71 -12.93 -15.01 -3.61
C ALA A 71 -13.05 -16.03 -4.74
N LYS A 72 -13.81 -15.69 -5.78
CA LYS A 72 -13.81 -16.40 -7.06
C LYS A 72 -13.78 -15.35 -8.17
N LEU A 73 -13.01 -15.62 -9.23
CA LEU A 73 -12.87 -14.72 -10.37
C LEU A 73 -13.64 -15.21 -11.59
N ALA A 74 -14.11 -14.24 -12.37
CA ALA A 74 -14.61 -14.48 -13.72
C ALA A 74 -13.48 -14.81 -14.74
N CYS A 75 -12.20 -14.89 -14.34
CA CYS A 75 -11.08 -15.12 -15.26
C CYS A 75 -10.92 -16.60 -15.66
N PRO A 76 -10.69 -16.94 -16.94
CA PRO A 76 -10.28 -18.27 -17.37
C PRO A 76 -8.86 -18.61 -16.89
N SER A 77 -8.67 -19.75 -16.24
CA SER A 77 -7.40 -20.17 -15.61
C SER A 77 -6.28 -20.59 -16.58
N GLN A 78 -6.44 -20.42 -17.90
CA GLN A 78 -5.51 -20.99 -18.88
C GLN A 78 -4.78 -19.95 -19.74
N ILE A 79 -5.17 -18.68 -19.67
CA ILE A 79 -4.60 -17.63 -20.53
C ILE A 79 -3.89 -16.61 -19.64
N LYS A 80 -2.64 -16.28 -19.96
CA LYS A 80 -1.94 -15.16 -19.33
C LYS A 80 -2.51 -13.85 -19.86
N PHE A 81 -2.95 -13.00 -18.97
CA PHE A 81 -3.51 -11.69 -19.31
C PHE A 81 -2.59 -10.58 -18.81
N SER A 82 -2.27 -9.64 -19.69
CA SER A 82 -1.55 -8.41 -19.34
C SER A 82 -2.51 -7.25 -19.21
N TYR A 83 -2.38 -6.49 -18.13
CA TYR A 83 -3.23 -5.36 -17.76
C TYR A 83 -2.45 -4.06 -17.86
N ASP A 84 -2.12 -3.70 -19.10
CA ASP A 84 -1.23 -2.59 -19.42
C ASP A 84 -1.84 -1.20 -19.18
N HIS A 85 -3.16 -1.12 -19.04
CA HIS A 85 -3.89 0.11 -18.70
C HIS A 85 -3.91 0.39 -17.19
N VAL A 86 -3.43 -0.55 -16.37
CA VAL A 86 -3.38 -0.38 -14.92
C VAL A 86 -2.13 0.40 -14.58
N HIS A 87 -2.34 1.54 -13.94
CA HIS A 87 -1.24 2.40 -13.49
C HIS A 87 -1.13 2.46 -11.97
N ASN A 88 -2.19 2.09 -11.24
CA ASN A 88 -2.21 2.11 -9.79
C ASN A 88 -2.59 0.73 -9.28
N LEU A 89 -1.76 0.13 -8.43
CA LEU A 89 -1.98 -1.22 -7.91
C LEU A 89 -1.83 -1.24 -6.40
N LEU A 90 -2.78 -1.89 -5.72
CA LEU A 90 -2.66 -2.30 -4.33
C LEU A 90 -2.35 -3.79 -4.30
N TYR A 91 -1.16 -4.15 -3.82
CA TYR A 91 -0.76 -5.52 -3.57
C TYR A 91 -0.85 -5.85 -2.06
N ASP A 92 -1.73 -6.79 -1.74
CA ASP A 92 -1.84 -7.44 -0.43
C ASP A 92 -1.89 -8.96 -0.69
N SER A 93 -0.91 -9.70 -0.19
CA SER A 93 -0.79 -11.16 -0.43
C SER A 93 -2.05 -11.93 -0.04
N SER A 94 -2.82 -11.44 0.94
CA SER A 94 -4.11 -12.05 1.31
C SER A 94 -5.15 -12.02 0.18
N LEU A 95 -5.10 -11.01 -0.69
CA LEU A 95 -5.96 -10.89 -1.86
C LEU A 95 -5.53 -11.82 -3.01
N PHE A 96 -4.25 -12.23 -3.03
CA PHE A 96 -3.65 -13.07 -4.08
C PHE A 96 -3.43 -14.53 -3.63
N THR A 97 -4.16 -14.97 -2.60
CA THR A 97 -4.06 -16.34 -2.07
C THR A 97 -4.49 -17.39 -3.10
N ASN A 98 -5.52 -17.10 -3.90
CA ASN A 98 -5.99 -17.99 -4.95
C ASN A 98 -4.97 -18.14 -6.09
N THR A 99 -4.81 -19.36 -6.59
CA THR A 99 -3.99 -19.67 -7.77
C THR A 99 -4.50 -19.00 -9.05
N GLU A 100 -5.77 -18.61 -9.08
CA GLU A 100 -6.42 -17.95 -10.21
C GLU A 100 -5.74 -16.64 -10.64
N PHE A 101 -5.05 -15.95 -9.71
CA PHE A 101 -4.34 -14.71 -10.02
C PHE A 101 -2.95 -14.92 -10.65
N SER A 102 -2.45 -16.16 -10.68
CA SER A 102 -1.10 -16.44 -11.21
C SER A 102 -0.95 -16.18 -12.72
N HIS A 103 -2.07 -15.97 -13.42
CA HIS A 103 -2.12 -15.69 -14.85
C HIS A 103 -2.21 -14.20 -15.17
N ILE A 104 -2.31 -13.32 -14.16
CA ILE A 104 -2.49 -11.88 -14.35
C ILE A 104 -1.14 -11.18 -14.21
N GLN A 105 -0.86 -10.24 -15.12
CA GLN A 105 0.36 -9.45 -15.14
C GLN A 105 0.05 -7.96 -15.25
N PHE A 106 0.83 -7.13 -14.55
CA PHE A 106 0.72 -5.67 -14.59
C PHE A 106 2.06 -5.04 -14.98
N ASN A 107 2.22 -4.70 -16.25
CA ASN A 107 3.52 -4.27 -16.78
C ASN A 107 3.77 -2.76 -16.77
N HIS A 108 2.71 -1.93 -16.61
CA HIS A 108 2.81 -0.46 -16.69
C HIS A 108 2.34 0.24 -15.40
N ILE A 109 2.59 -0.38 -14.24
CA ILE A 109 2.29 0.22 -12.94
C ILE A 109 3.18 1.44 -12.72
N LYS A 110 2.55 2.55 -12.35
CA LYS A 110 3.19 3.84 -12.00
C LYS A 110 3.15 4.12 -10.50
N ASP A 111 2.08 3.70 -9.83
CA ASP A 111 1.91 3.80 -8.38
C ASP A 111 1.59 2.42 -7.80
N LEU A 112 2.40 1.98 -6.84
CA LEU A 112 2.27 0.68 -6.21
C LEU A 112 2.16 0.84 -4.71
N LYS A 113 1.08 0.36 -4.13
CA LYS A 113 0.93 0.21 -2.68
C LYS A 113 1.12 -1.26 -2.32
N ILE A 114 2.05 -1.55 -1.43
CA ILE A 114 2.39 -2.90 -0.98
C ILE A 114 2.19 -3.01 0.52
N LYS A 115 1.62 -4.13 0.93
CA LYS A 115 1.62 -4.59 2.32
C LYS A 115 2.65 -5.69 2.51
N LEU A 116 3.53 -5.49 3.49
CA LEU A 116 4.58 -6.45 3.83
C LEU A 116 4.11 -7.46 4.89
N PRO A 117 4.65 -8.69 4.87
CA PRO A 117 5.50 -9.25 3.82
C PRO A 117 4.70 -9.57 2.55
N PHE A 118 5.34 -9.47 1.39
CA PHE A 118 4.78 -9.99 0.15
C PHE A 118 5.29 -11.42 -0.11
N ASP A 119 4.53 -12.20 -0.90
CA ASP A 119 4.86 -13.60 -1.20
C ASP A 119 5.64 -13.74 -2.52
N ASP A 120 6.05 -14.97 -2.85
CA ASP A 120 6.82 -15.27 -4.06
C ASP A 120 6.06 -14.97 -5.37
N LYS A 121 4.71 -14.86 -5.31
CA LYS A 121 3.88 -14.51 -6.48
C LYS A 121 3.96 -13.02 -6.79
N PHE A 122 4.41 -12.18 -5.86
CA PHE A 122 4.52 -10.74 -6.08
C PHE A 122 5.29 -10.42 -7.38
N PHE A 123 6.45 -11.05 -7.57
CA PHE A 123 7.28 -10.82 -8.76
C PHE A 123 6.78 -11.54 -10.01
N SER A 124 5.85 -12.49 -9.91
CA SER A 124 5.22 -13.09 -11.11
C SER A 124 4.08 -12.22 -11.64
N ILE A 125 3.44 -11.45 -10.76
CA ILE A 125 2.37 -10.51 -11.07
C ILE A 125 2.93 -9.18 -11.64
N ILE A 126 4.04 -8.69 -11.06
CA ILE A 126 4.71 -7.46 -11.51
C ILE A 126 6.10 -7.81 -12.01
N LEU A 127 6.21 -8.07 -13.31
CA LEU A 127 7.47 -8.48 -13.95
C LEU A 127 8.40 -7.30 -14.23
N ASN A 128 7.83 -6.12 -14.49
CA ASN A 128 8.58 -4.92 -14.85
C ASN A 128 8.22 -3.75 -13.93
N PHE A 129 9.24 -3.09 -13.38
CA PHE A 129 9.13 -1.91 -12.53
C PHE A 129 9.71 -0.63 -13.18
N ASP A 130 10.08 -0.67 -14.46
CA ASP A 130 10.66 0.47 -15.19
C ASP A 130 9.73 1.69 -15.19
N TYR A 131 8.41 1.47 -15.13
CA TYR A 131 7.41 2.53 -15.10
C TYR A 131 7.04 2.99 -13.69
N LEU A 132 7.55 2.34 -12.64
CA LEU A 132 7.12 2.59 -11.27
C LEU A 132 7.75 3.89 -10.75
N LEU A 133 6.90 4.89 -10.53
CA LEU A 133 7.31 6.23 -10.06
C LEU A 133 7.00 6.44 -8.58
N SER A 134 5.98 5.77 -8.05
CA SER A 134 5.51 5.91 -6.66
C SER A 134 5.38 4.55 -5.99
N LEU A 135 5.89 4.44 -4.77
CA LEU A 135 5.80 3.24 -3.94
C LEU A 135 5.31 3.61 -2.55
N THR A 136 4.23 2.98 -2.12
CA THR A 136 3.70 3.08 -0.77
C THR A 136 3.85 1.75 -0.04
N LEU A 137 4.57 1.74 1.07
CA LEU A 137 4.83 0.55 1.88
C LEU A 137 4.08 0.63 3.22
N SER A 138 3.51 -0.50 3.63
CA SER A 138 2.86 -0.68 4.92
C SER A 138 3.41 -1.94 5.62
N HIS A 139 3.37 -1.96 6.95
CA HIS A 139 3.85 -3.05 7.82
C HIS A 139 5.35 -3.40 7.69
N LEU A 140 6.24 -2.40 7.78
CA LEU A 140 7.69 -2.53 7.52
C LEU A 140 8.48 -3.45 8.48
N ASN A 141 7.88 -3.90 9.57
CA ASN A 141 8.61 -4.53 10.67
C ASN A 141 9.35 -5.81 10.21
N HIS A 142 10.69 -5.80 10.32
CA HIS A 142 11.57 -6.96 10.11
C HIS A 142 11.69 -7.53 8.67
N TYR A 143 11.35 -6.76 7.62
CA TYR A 143 11.39 -7.23 6.22
C TYR A 143 12.50 -6.60 5.37
N SER A 144 13.67 -6.35 5.96
CA SER A 144 14.79 -5.66 5.29
C SER A 144 15.26 -6.31 4.00
N SER A 145 15.36 -7.65 3.98
CA SER A 145 15.80 -8.40 2.81
C SER A 145 14.81 -8.30 1.63
N GLN A 146 13.51 -8.36 1.90
CA GLN A 146 12.48 -8.19 0.88
C GLN A 146 12.48 -6.76 0.32
N LEU A 147 12.64 -5.76 1.18
CA LEU A 147 12.74 -4.36 0.77
C LEU A 147 13.94 -4.13 -0.16
N GLN A 148 15.11 -4.65 0.20
CA GLN A 148 16.30 -4.49 -0.65
C GLN A 148 16.08 -5.14 -2.02
N SER A 149 15.58 -6.38 -2.06
CA SER A 149 15.26 -7.09 -3.31
C SER A 149 14.24 -6.33 -4.18
N LEU A 150 13.27 -5.66 -3.54
CA LEU A 150 12.31 -4.80 -4.22
C LEU A 150 13.00 -3.55 -4.80
N PHE A 151 13.79 -2.83 -4.00
CA PHE A 151 14.45 -1.60 -4.45
C PHE A 151 15.51 -1.83 -5.53
N ASP A 152 16.21 -2.97 -5.50
CA ASP A 152 17.16 -3.37 -6.55
C ASP A 152 16.48 -3.49 -7.93
N LYS A 153 15.15 -3.69 -7.96
CA LYS A 153 14.36 -3.80 -9.19
C LYS A 153 13.65 -2.51 -9.60
N ILE A 154 13.68 -1.44 -8.81
CA ILE A 154 12.94 -0.19 -9.10
C ILE A 154 13.91 0.97 -9.33
N PRO A 155 14.54 1.05 -10.51
CA PRO A 155 15.60 2.03 -10.78
C PRO A 155 15.09 3.48 -10.89
N HIS A 156 13.79 3.68 -11.09
CA HIS A 156 13.20 4.98 -11.43
C HIS A 156 12.26 5.55 -10.37
N LEU A 157 12.29 4.99 -9.14
CA LEU A 157 11.38 5.41 -8.09
C LEU A 157 11.58 6.88 -7.71
N LEU A 158 10.53 7.71 -7.86
CA LEU A 158 10.57 9.14 -7.54
C LEU A 158 9.98 9.43 -6.15
N SER A 159 8.92 8.73 -5.79
CA SER A 159 8.15 8.93 -4.57
C SER A 159 8.12 7.66 -3.74
N LEU A 160 8.53 7.77 -2.48
CA LEU A 160 8.51 6.68 -1.51
C LEU A 160 7.67 7.10 -0.30
N LYS A 161 6.71 6.28 0.08
CA LYS A 161 5.82 6.52 1.21
C LYS A 161 5.80 5.34 2.17
N PHE A 162 5.90 5.64 3.45
CA PHE A 162 5.74 4.68 4.53
C PHE A 162 4.45 5.00 5.29
N GLN A 163 3.41 4.16 5.14
CA GLN A 163 2.08 4.38 5.75
C GLN A 163 2.01 3.98 7.22
N SER A 164 2.90 3.10 7.65
CA SER A 164 2.97 2.65 9.03
C SER A 164 4.41 2.36 9.42
N TRP A 165 4.95 3.19 10.28
CA TRP A 165 6.29 3.07 10.82
C TRP A 165 6.23 2.99 12.34
N SER A 166 7.04 2.10 12.93
CA SER A 166 7.35 2.04 14.37
C SER A 166 8.74 2.62 14.64
N THR A 167 8.87 3.54 15.59
CA THR A 167 10.17 4.17 15.93
C THR A 167 11.19 3.21 16.50
N LYS A 168 10.73 2.06 17.01
CA LYS A 168 11.58 0.94 17.46
C LYS A 168 12.15 0.16 16.28
N ASP A 169 11.46 0.17 15.15
CA ASP A 169 11.73 -0.61 13.95
C ASP A 169 12.04 0.33 12.79
N MET A 170 12.96 1.27 13.07
CA MET A 170 13.56 2.14 12.07
C MET A 170 13.85 1.29 10.81
N PRO A 171 13.31 1.65 9.62
CA PRO A 171 13.54 0.88 8.42
C PRO A 171 15.06 0.76 8.22
N PRO A 172 15.52 -0.35 7.66
CA PRO A 172 16.93 -0.53 7.38
C PRO A 172 17.39 0.61 6.46
N PHE A 173 18.11 1.58 6.99
CA PHE A 173 18.58 2.73 6.21
C PHE A 173 19.66 2.39 5.21
N ASP A 174 20.04 1.12 5.15
CA ASP A 174 20.89 0.57 4.11
C ASP A 174 20.23 0.58 2.72
N ILE A 175 18.95 0.97 2.63
CA ILE A 175 18.24 1.13 1.36
C ILE A 175 18.85 2.28 0.54
N LYS A 176 19.64 1.92 -0.47
CA LYS A 176 20.23 2.85 -1.44
C LYS A 176 19.25 3.17 -2.57
N CYS A 177 18.35 4.12 -2.35
CA CYS A 177 17.43 4.59 -3.39
C CYS A 177 17.86 5.97 -3.93
N SER A 178 18.81 5.98 -4.86
CA SER A 178 19.32 7.23 -5.43
C SER A 178 18.28 7.98 -6.27
N SER A 179 17.24 7.34 -6.78
CA SER A 179 16.23 7.99 -7.63
C SER A 179 15.19 8.80 -6.84
N VAL A 180 15.00 8.49 -5.55
CA VAL A 180 13.90 9.05 -4.75
C VAL A 180 14.11 10.54 -4.50
N ARG A 181 13.07 11.31 -4.80
CA ARG A 181 13.01 12.77 -4.62
C ARG A 181 11.98 13.20 -3.59
N TYR A 182 10.96 12.38 -3.37
CA TYR A 182 9.88 12.62 -2.42
C TYR A 182 9.80 11.47 -1.44
N LEU A 183 9.90 11.79 -0.15
CA LEU A 183 9.76 10.82 0.93
C LEU A 183 8.61 11.24 1.84
N ASP A 184 7.61 10.38 2.05
CA ASP A 184 6.51 10.59 2.98
C ASP A 184 6.58 9.56 4.11
N ILE A 185 6.88 10.03 5.32
CA ILE A 185 6.95 9.18 6.51
C ILE A 185 5.71 9.47 7.36
N GLN A 186 4.83 8.48 7.43
CA GLN A 186 3.64 8.52 8.26
C GLN A 186 3.82 7.59 9.46
N GLY A 187 3.76 8.18 10.65
CA GLY A 187 3.80 7.40 11.88
C GLY A 187 2.53 6.59 12.05
N PHE A 188 2.67 5.37 12.57
CA PHE A 188 1.53 4.58 12.99
C PHE A 188 1.74 4.13 14.43
N ASP A 189 0.79 4.53 15.28
CA ASP A 189 0.74 4.06 16.65
C ASP A 189 -0.19 2.86 16.72
N ALA A 190 0.43 1.67 16.72
CA ALA A 190 -0.27 0.40 16.86
C ALA A 190 -1.07 0.30 18.17
N THR A 191 -0.65 0.99 19.23
CA THR A 191 -1.35 0.93 20.53
C THR A 191 -2.68 1.68 20.52
N HIS A 192 -2.80 2.71 19.68
CA HIS A 192 -4.02 3.50 19.58
C HIS A 192 -4.80 3.24 18.28
N ASN A 193 -4.31 2.32 17.42
CA ASN A 193 -4.84 2.06 16.08
C ASN A 193 -5.06 3.37 15.29
N ARG A 194 -4.13 4.33 15.45
CA ARG A 194 -4.18 5.65 14.84
C ARG A 194 -2.88 5.91 14.07
N HIS A 195 -3.02 6.48 12.88
CA HIS A 195 -1.89 6.97 12.09
C HIS A 195 -1.28 8.21 12.76
N CYS A 196 -0.46 8.02 13.79
CA CYS A 196 0.13 9.12 14.51
C CYS A 196 1.54 8.77 15.00
N PHE A 197 2.53 9.65 14.75
CA PHE A 197 3.66 9.76 15.66
C PHE A 197 3.22 10.55 16.89
N ASN A 198 3.44 10.00 18.08
CA ASN A 198 3.55 10.83 19.27
C ASN A 198 4.93 11.51 19.22
N ILE A 199 5.00 12.84 19.38
CA ILE A 199 6.27 13.61 19.37
C ILE A 199 7.30 12.99 20.32
N ARG A 200 6.86 12.40 21.44
CA ARG A 200 7.76 11.73 22.40
C ARG A 200 8.57 10.58 21.81
N GLN A 201 8.13 10.02 20.68
CA GLN A 201 8.83 8.95 19.96
C GLN A 201 9.73 9.48 18.84
N LEU A 202 9.67 10.78 18.51
CA LEU A 202 10.64 11.45 17.62
C LEU A 202 11.99 11.71 18.32
N THR A 203 12.32 10.96 19.37
CA THR A 203 13.68 10.96 19.95
C THR A 203 14.75 10.58 18.93
N ASN A 204 14.35 9.98 17.80
CA ASN A 204 15.21 9.63 16.67
C ASN A 204 15.28 10.73 15.60
N ILE A 205 15.25 12.02 15.95
CA ILE A 205 15.55 13.08 14.97
C ILE A 205 16.92 12.92 14.30
N PRO A 206 17.99 12.47 14.98
CA PRO A 206 19.23 12.10 14.31
C PRO A 206 19.03 11.16 13.11
N SER A 207 18.10 10.21 13.22
CA SER A 207 17.77 9.24 12.18
C SER A 207 17.04 9.83 10.98
N ILE A 208 16.16 10.81 11.23
CA ILE A 208 15.48 11.55 10.15
C ILE A 208 16.49 12.40 9.38
N LEU A 209 17.46 12.98 10.08
CA LEU A 209 18.53 13.73 9.45
C LEU A 209 19.48 12.80 8.70
N GLU A 210 19.81 11.64 9.27
CA GLU A 210 20.59 10.60 8.61
C GLU A 210 19.94 10.21 7.28
N LEU A 211 18.61 9.98 7.27
CA LEU A 211 17.83 9.76 6.06
C LEU A 211 18.02 10.83 5.00
N VAL A 212 17.92 12.10 5.41
CA VAL A 212 18.14 13.26 4.55
C VAL A 212 19.56 13.24 3.96
N TYR A 213 20.56 12.86 4.75
CA TYR A 213 21.94 12.73 4.28
C TYR A 213 22.18 11.55 3.34
N MET A 214 21.54 10.40 3.59
CA MET A 214 21.70 9.19 2.78
C MET A 214 21.02 9.31 1.42
N MET A 215 19.87 9.97 1.36
CA MET A 215 19.12 10.18 0.12
C MET A 215 19.57 11.45 -0.60
N LYS A 216 20.75 11.41 -1.23
CA LYS A 216 21.40 12.58 -1.86
C LYS A 216 20.54 13.36 -2.87
N ASN A 217 19.52 12.72 -3.46
CA ASN A 217 18.62 13.33 -4.43
C ASN A 217 17.25 13.72 -3.84
N LEU A 218 17.06 13.56 -2.53
CA LEU A 218 15.84 13.92 -1.83
C LEU A 218 15.62 15.43 -1.94
N ARG A 219 14.41 15.82 -2.35
CA ARG A 219 14.00 17.23 -2.51
C ARG A 219 12.92 17.62 -1.53
N THR A 220 12.07 16.68 -1.15
CA THR A 220 11.02 16.94 -0.19
C THR A 220 10.80 15.75 0.71
N LEU A 221 10.77 16.03 2.01
CA LEU A 221 10.41 15.10 3.06
C LEU A 221 9.11 15.58 3.73
N TYR A 222 8.09 14.73 3.70
CA TYR A 222 6.84 14.89 4.41
C TYR A 222 6.88 14.06 5.68
N ILE A 223 6.55 14.69 6.81
CA ILE A 223 6.47 14.04 8.11
C ILE A 223 5.10 14.33 8.69
N THR A 224 4.34 13.27 9.00
CA THR A 224 3.03 13.40 9.66
C THR A 224 3.16 13.03 11.12
N TYR A 225 2.93 13.98 12.04
CA TYR A 225 2.95 13.73 13.49
C TYR A 225 1.73 14.37 14.15
N PHE A 226 1.39 13.90 15.36
CA PHE A 226 0.34 14.53 16.16
C PHE A 226 0.98 15.20 17.38
N PRO A 227 0.79 16.53 17.56
CA PRO A 227 1.31 17.19 18.73
C PRO A 227 0.63 16.68 20.00
N ASP A 228 1.42 16.23 20.97
CA ASP A 228 0.93 15.98 22.33
C ASP A 228 0.65 17.34 22.96
N SER A 229 -0.64 17.70 23.06
CA SER A 229 -1.11 18.98 23.61
C SER A 229 -0.68 19.24 25.05
N ARG A 230 -0.16 18.21 25.75
CA ARG A 230 0.30 18.30 27.15
C ARG A 230 1.81 18.43 27.29
N SER A 231 2.58 18.39 26.20
CA SER A 231 4.04 18.41 26.25
C SER A 231 4.61 19.80 26.00
N HIS A 232 5.45 20.29 26.92
CA HIS A 232 6.27 21.50 26.73
C HIS A 232 7.52 21.24 25.85
N GLN A 233 7.47 20.27 24.95
CA GLN A 233 8.64 19.92 24.13
C GLN A 233 8.91 20.99 23.07
N PRO A 234 10.19 21.16 22.67
CA PRO A 234 10.55 22.03 21.55
C PRO A 234 9.72 21.69 20.33
N ASP A 235 9.30 22.71 19.57
CA ASP A 235 8.59 22.47 18.32
C ASP A 235 9.48 21.62 17.41
N VAL A 236 8.95 20.51 16.89
CA VAL A 236 9.66 19.62 15.96
C VAL A 236 10.22 20.42 14.77
N VAL A 237 9.50 21.47 14.37
CA VAL A 237 9.95 22.42 13.34
C VAL A 237 11.27 23.09 13.74
N ASP A 238 11.37 23.57 14.98
CA ASP A 238 12.56 24.26 15.47
C ASP A 238 13.73 23.30 15.65
N LEU A 239 13.45 22.06 16.09
CA LEU A 239 14.49 21.05 16.18
C LEU A 239 15.05 20.69 14.80
N ILE A 240 14.18 20.48 13.80
CA ILE A 240 14.63 20.23 12.43
C ILE A 240 15.44 21.42 11.90
N ARG A 241 14.97 22.65 12.10
CA ARG A 241 15.70 23.86 11.68
C ARG A 241 17.07 23.98 12.35
N HIS A 242 17.20 23.56 13.61
CA HIS A 242 18.46 23.60 14.32
C HIS A 242 19.52 22.67 13.71
N PHE A 243 19.10 21.51 13.20
CA PHE A 243 20.00 20.50 12.67
C PHE A 243 20.10 20.42 11.14
N ALA A 244 19.13 20.99 10.42
CA ALA A 244 19.09 20.96 8.96
C ALA A 244 20.07 21.98 8.34
N PRO A 245 20.56 21.73 7.11
CA PRO A 245 21.35 22.72 6.36
C PRO A 245 20.63 24.07 6.26
N PRO A 246 21.34 25.21 6.23
CA PRO A 246 20.73 26.56 6.20
C PRO A 246 19.79 26.82 4.99
N THR A 247 19.95 26.08 3.90
CA THR A 247 19.10 26.17 2.70
C THR A 247 17.76 25.46 2.86
N THR A 248 17.57 24.70 3.94
CA THR A 248 16.40 23.86 4.16
C THR A 248 15.19 24.71 4.54
N ILE A 249 14.11 24.57 3.79
CA ILE A 249 12.84 25.22 4.10
C ILE A 249 11.95 24.25 4.88
N VAL A 250 11.75 24.53 6.16
CA VAL A 250 10.85 23.76 7.04
C VAL A 250 9.53 24.52 7.18
N THR A 251 8.46 23.94 6.67
CA THR A 251 7.09 24.49 6.75
C THR A 251 6.20 23.56 7.57
N ARG A 252 5.47 24.15 8.52
CA ARG A 252 4.37 23.49 9.21
C ARG A 252 3.10 23.72 8.42
N LYS A 253 2.38 22.65 8.11
CA LYS A 253 1.01 22.70 7.60
C LYS A 253 0.03 22.41 8.74
N TYR A 254 -1.24 22.73 8.52
CA TYR A 254 -2.32 22.44 9.46
C TYR A 254 -2.34 20.95 9.84
N TYR A 255 -2.74 20.64 11.08
CA TYR A 255 -2.95 19.28 11.59
C TYR A 255 -1.69 18.39 11.71
N GLY A 256 -0.53 18.98 12.03
CA GLY A 256 0.65 18.19 12.39
C GLY A 256 1.44 17.61 11.21
N TYR A 257 1.28 18.18 10.02
CA TYR A 257 2.13 17.87 8.88
C TYR A 257 3.32 18.83 8.83
N ILE A 258 4.54 18.30 8.74
CA ILE A 258 5.74 19.05 8.39
C ILE A 258 6.15 18.71 6.97
N THR A 259 6.53 19.74 6.21
CA THR A 259 7.18 19.59 4.93
C THR A 259 8.57 20.23 5.02
N ILE A 260 9.60 19.43 4.76
CA ILE A 260 11.00 19.84 4.68
C ILE A 260 11.39 19.84 3.21
N ARG A 261 11.84 20.98 2.68
CA ARG A 261 12.39 21.09 1.32
C ARG A 261 13.88 21.34 1.41
N LEU A 262 14.67 20.52 0.74
CA LEU A 262 16.15 20.47 0.78
C LEU A 262 16.77 21.20 -0.40
#